data_AF-A0A662S5J6-F1
#
_entry.id   AF-A0A662S5J6-F1
#
_cell.length_a   1.000
_cell.length_b   1.000
_cell.length_c   1.000
_cell.angle_alpha   90.00
_cell.angle_beta   90.00
_cell.angle_gamma   90.00
#
_symmetry.space_group_name_H-M   'P 1'
#
loop_
_entity.id
_entity.type
_entity.pdbx_description
1 polymer ?
#
loop_
_entity_poly.entity_id
_entity_poly.type
_entity_poly.pdbx_seq_one_letter_code
_entity_poly.pdbx_strand_id
1 'polypeptide(L)'
;MMLSLWRSFPHRLKCLLLPIRNVYKGGTCHGAAELRGMQGLADIIYTLEYLWRQIQTTVPKLVSAAIILLVGYVVGRLVGIVLTGLLKKFLGLDKWVKKKGLLEEIYGISPSGLLAGLVKWYIYLLFIGVAAENIGSGILTDSAKALVEYSPKLLAAVFLVFIGLVVGSIMKKQVIGSTLVGKEAIG
;
A
#
# COMPACT_ATOMS: atom_id res chain seq x y z
N MET A 1 -36.60 -52.05 5.86
CA MET A 1 -36.71 -53.10 4.82
C MET A 1 -37.19 -52.57 3.44
N MET A 2 -37.24 -51.24 3.19
CA MET A 2 -37.66 -50.65 1.90
C MET A 2 -36.49 -50.12 1.01
N LEU A 3 -35.26 -50.03 1.53
CA LEU A 3 -34.10 -49.51 0.79
C LEU A 3 -33.39 -50.57 -0.07
N SER A 4 -33.58 -51.87 0.20
CA SER A 4 -32.95 -52.95 -0.56
C SER A 4 -33.63 -53.22 -1.91
N LEU A 5 -34.92 -52.89 -2.05
CA LEU A 5 -35.63 -52.99 -3.34
C LEU A 5 -35.21 -51.92 -4.37
N TRP A 6 -34.55 -50.85 -3.93
CA TRP A 6 -34.21 -49.71 -4.80
C TRP A 6 -33.00 -49.98 -5.73
N ARG A 7 -32.21 -51.03 -5.43
CA ARG A 7 -31.05 -51.41 -6.26
C ARG A 7 -31.41 -52.16 -7.54
N SER A 8 -32.56 -52.85 -7.60
CA SER A 8 -32.99 -53.62 -8.78
C SER A 8 -33.77 -52.82 -9.83
N PHE A 9 -33.96 -51.52 -9.66
CA PHE A 9 -34.75 -50.72 -10.59
C PHE A 9 -33.96 -50.33 -11.86
N PRO A 10 -34.53 -50.54 -13.07
CA PRO A 10 -33.88 -50.24 -14.34
C PRO A 10 -33.57 -48.75 -14.49
N HIS A 11 -32.40 -48.45 -15.06
CA HIS A 11 -31.78 -47.11 -15.12
C HIS A 11 -32.67 -45.96 -15.64
N ARG A 12 -33.70 -46.25 -16.43
CA ARG A 12 -34.57 -45.22 -17.02
C ARG A 12 -35.45 -44.48 -15.99
N LEU A 13 -35.85 -45.11 -14.89
CA LEU A 13 -36.70 -44.45 -13.89
C LEU A 13 -35.93 -43.61 -12.87
N LYS A 14 -34.63 -43.88 -12.65
CA LYS A 14 -33.80 -43.12 -11.69
C LYS A 14 -33.59 -41.66 -12.11
N CYS A 15 -33.67 -41.37 -13.41
CA CYS A 15 -33.53 -40.00 -13.92
C CYS A 15 -34.75 -39.11 -13.68
N LEU A 16 -35.95 -39.69 -13.48
CA LEU A 16 -37.19 -38.92 -13.40
C LEU A 16 -37.49 -38.37 -12.00
N LEU A 17 -36.88 -38.96 -10.97
CA LEU A 17 -37.14 -38.64 -9.56
C LEU A 17 -35.97 -37.94 -8.87
N LEU A 18 -34.91 -37.57 -9.61
CA LEU A 18 -33.82 -36.77 -9.08
C LEU A 18 -34.14 -35.28 -9.28
N PRO A 19 -34.18 -34.48 -8.19
CA PRO A 19 -34.34 -33.04 -8.29
C PRO A 19 -33.17 -32.46 -9.09
N ILE A 20 -33.50 -31.59 -10.05
CA ILE A 20 -32.59 -30.96 -11.03
C ILE A 20 -31.68 -29.95 -10.31
N ARG A 21 -30.69 -30.48 -9.58
CA ARG A 21 -29.51 -29.74 -9.07
C ARG A 21 -28.21 -30.49 -9.35
N ASN A 22 -28.21 -31.36 -10.36
CA ASN A 22 -27.02 -31.95 -10.95
C ASN A 22 -27.30 -32.33 -12.41
N VAL A 23 -26.43 -31.90 -13.31
CA VAL A 23 -26.58 -31.96 -14.77
C VAL A 23 -26.62 -33.41 -15.25
N TYR A 24 -27.79 -33.86 -15.72
CA TYR A 24 -27.98 -35.10 -16.48
C TYR A 24 -29.06 -34.85 -17.56
N LYS A 25 -28.67 -34.81 -18.83
CA LYS A 25 -29.59 -35.06 -19.95
C LYS A 25 -29.30 -36.46 -20.47
N GLY A 26 -30.34 -37.29 -20.51
CA GLY A 26 -30.24 -38.75 -20.41
C GLY A 26 -29.46 -39.45 -21.52
N GLY A 27 -28.65 -40.42 -21.12
CA GLY A 27 -28.62 -41.78 -21.68
C GLY A 27 -28.32 -42.00 -23.17
N THR A 28 -28.11 -40.96 -23.98
CA THR A 28 -27.52 -41.06 -25.32
C THR A 28 -26.36 -40.08 -25.40
N CYS A 29 -25.20 -40.57 -25.84
CA CYS A 29 -24.09 -39.74 -26.30
C CYS A 29 -24.49 -39.07 -27.62
N HIS A 30 -25.40 -38.11 -27.57
CA HIS A 30 -25.76 -37.29 -28.73
C HIS A 30 -25.14 -35.92 -28.55
N GLY A 31 -23.98 -35.76 -29.18
CA GLY A 31 -23.60 -34.55 -29.90
C GLY A 31 -23.84 -33.20 -29.23
N ALA A 32 -23.15 -32.90 -28.12
CA ALA A 32 -22.84 -31.51 -27.77
C ALA A 32 -21.66 -30.94 -28.60
N ALA A 33 -21.33 -31.61 -29.72
CA ALA A 33 -20.27 -31.20 -30.65
C ALA A 33 -20.82 -30.48 -31.89
N GLU A 34 -22.11 -30.62 -32.23
CA GLU A 34 -22.65 -30.21 -33.54
C GLU A 34 -23.38 -28.85 -33.55
N LEU A 35 -23.52 -28.19 -32.40
CA LEU A 35 -24.03 -26.80 -32.31
C LEU A 35 -22.93 -25.75 -32.04
N ARG A 36 -21.64 -26.13 -32.15
CA ARG A 36 -20.50 -25.20 -32.02
C ARG A 36 -20.34 -24.27 -33.22
N GLY A 37 -20.88 -24.63 -34.39
CA GLY A 37 -20.69 -23.87 -35.64
C GLY A 37 -21.35 -22.48 -35.66
N MET A 38 -22.44 -22.28 -34.90
CA MET A 38 -23.16 -21.00 -34.82
C MET A 38 -22.98 -20.25 -33.49
N GLN A 39 -22.35 -20.86 -32.49
CA GLN A 39 -22.13 -20.25 -31.15
C GLN A 39 -20.91 -19.33 -31.10
N GLY A 40 -19.93 -19.50 -32.01
CA GLY A 40 -18.73 -18.66 -32.03
C GLY A 40 -19.01 -17.17 -32.19
N LEU A 41 -20.05 -16.79 -32.97
CA LEU A 41 -20.43 -15.39 -33.11
C LEU A 41 -21.10 -14.83 -31.85
N ALA A 42 -21.86 -15.64 -31.11
CA ALA A 42 -22.47 -15.23 -29.85
C ALA A 42 -21.42 -15.02 -28.76
N ASP A 43 -20.43 -15.92 -28.66
CA ASP A 43 -19.32 -15.80 -27.70
C ASP A 43 -18.47 -14.56 -27.95
N ILE A 44 -18.25 -14.18 -29.22
CA ILE A 44 -17.55 -12.94 -29.60
C ILE A 44 -18.34 -11.71 -29.13
N ILE A 45 -19.66 -11.71 -29.26
CA ILE A 45 -20.50 -10.59 -28.82
C ILE A 45 -20.48 -10.48 -27.28
N TYR A 46 -20.57 -11.58 -26.55
CA TYR A 46 -20.49 -11.58 -25.08
C TYR A 46 -19.12 -11.14 -24.56
N THR A 47 -18.03 -11.60 -25.19
CA THR A 47 -16.68 -11.15 -24.82
C THR A 47 -16.47 -9.69 -25.16
N LEU A 48 -16.99 -9.19 -26.28
CA LEU A 48 -16.92 -7.78 -26.65
C LEU A 48 -17.71 -6.90 -25.65
N GLU A 49 -18.91 -7.32 -25.25
CA GLU A 49 -19.69 -6.63 -24.21
C GLU A 49 -18.98 -6.62 -22.85
N TYR A 50 -18.33 -7.73 -22.48
CA TYR A 50 -17.55 -7.81 -21.25
C TYR A 50 -16.36 -6.83 -21.26
N LEU A 51 -15.61 -6.79 -22.36
CA LEU A 51 -14.49 -5.86 -22.54
C LEU A 51 -14.97 -4.40 -22.54
N TRP A 52 -16.08 -4.11 -23.21
CA TRP A 52 -16.69 -2.79 -23.22
C TRP A 52 -17.07 -2.31 -21.81
N ARG A 53 -17.70 -3.18 -21.01
CA ARG A 53 -18.04 -2.88 -19.59
C ARG A 53 -16.79 -2.67 -18.73
N GLN A 54 -15.72 -3.45 -18.95
CA GLN A 54 -14.44 -3.26 -18.22
C GLN A 54 -13.81 -1.89 -18.53
N ILE A 55 -13.85 -1.45 -19.78
CA ILE A 55 -13.33 -0.12 -20.17
C ILE A 55 -14.15 0.99 -19.51
N GLN A 56 -15.49 0.92 -19.59
CA GLN A 56 -16.37 1.93 -19.00
C GLN A 56 -16.21 2.07 -17.48
N THR A 57 -15.77 1.01 -16.79
CA THR A 57 -15.57 1.02 -15.33
C THR A 57 -14.15 1.35 -14.91
N THR A 58 -13.15 1.09 -15.74
CA THR A 58 -11.73 1.31 -15.42
C THR A 58 -11.28 2.73 -15.76
N VAL A 59 -11.74 3.28 -16.88
CA VAL A 59 -11.42 4.65 -17.32
C VAL A 59 -11.74 5.70 -16.24
N PRO A 60 -12.96 5.75 -15.66
CA PRO A 60 -13.26 6.75 -14.64
C PRO A 60 -12.44 6.56 -13.34
N LYS A 61 -12.09 5.32 -12.98
CA LYS A 61 -11.23 5.04 -11.82
C LYS A 61 -9.80 5.54 -12.01
N LEU A 62 -9.28 5.44 -13.23
CA LEU A 62 -7.95 5.95 -13.55
C LEU A 62 -7.93 7.49 -13.49
N VAL A 63 -9.01 8.13 -13.97
CA VAL A 63 -9.18 9.58 -13.87
C VAL A 63 -9.28 10.03 -12.41
N SER A 64 -10.07 9.35 -11.57
CA SER A 64 -10.16 9.69 -10.15
C SER A 64 -8.82 9.52 -9.43
N ALA A 65 -8.07 8.44 -9.72
CA ALA A 65 -6.73 8.23 -9.18
C ALA A 65 -5.76 9.36 -9.60
N ALA A 66 -5.81 9.81 -10.86
CA ALA A 66 -4.98 10.92 -11.33
C ALA A 66 -5.30 12.24 -10.59
N ILE A 67 -6.58 12.52 -10.35
CA ILE A 67 -7.02 13.69 -9.58
C ILE A 67 -6.48 13.61 -8.13
N ILE A 68 -6.57 12.45 -7.49
CA ILE A 68 -6.06 12.23 -6.13
C ILE A 68 -4.55 12.48 -6.06
N LEU A 69 -3.79 11.99 -7.04
CA LEU A 69 -2.34 12.23 -7.11
C LEU A 69 -1.99 13.70 -7.31
N LEU A 70 -2.74 14.42 -8.14
CA LEU A 70 -2.57 15.86 -8.32
C LEU A 70 -2.82 16.62 -7.00
N VAL A 71 -3.90 16.30 -6.30
CA VAL A 71 -4.20 16.89 -4.99
C VAL A 71 -3.08 16.56 -4.00
N GLY A 72 -2.63 15.32 -3.95
CA GLY A 72 -1.53 14.88 -3.09
C GLY A 72 -0.23 15.63 -3.37
N TYR A 73 0.06 15.93 -4.63
CA TYR A 73 1.23 16.71 -5.01
C TYR A 73 1.19 18.14 -4.48
N VAL A 74 0.04 18.80 -4.60
CA VAL A 74 -0.16 20.16 -4.10
C VAL A 74 -0.07 20.17 -2.58
N VAL A 75 -0.78 19.26 -1.90
CA VAL A 75 -0.78 19.16 -0.43
C VAL A 75 0.62 18.86 0.11
N GLY A 76 1.33 17.89 -0.46
CA GLY A 76 2.69 17.55 -0.05
C GLY A 76 3.67 18.72 -0.21
N ARG A 77 3.53 19.51 -1.28
CA ARG A 77 4.34 20.72 -1.48
C ARG A 77 4.04 21.79 -0.44
N LEU A 78 2.75 22.06 -0.16
CA LEU A 78 2.34 23.05 0.84
C LEU A 78 2.82 22.66 2.24
N VAL A 79 2.62 21.41 2.64
CA VAL A 79 3.02 20.90 3.96
C VAL A 79 4.54 20.96 4.13
N GLY A 80 5.33 20.63 3.09
CA GLY A 80 6.79 20.77 3.14
C GLY A 80 7.26 22.22 3.37
N ILE A 81 6.60 23.20 2.74
CA ILE A 81 6.90 24.63 2.95
C ILE A 81 6.54 25.05 4.39
N VAL A 82 5.36 24.67 4.87
CA VAL A 82 4.91 24.99 6.21
C VAL A 82 5.82 24.34 7.26
N LEU A 83 6.16 23.07 7.12
CA LEU A 83 7.06 22.35 8.04
C LEU A 83 8.46 22.96 8.04
N THR A 84 9.06 23.25 6.89
CA THR A 84 10.38 23.89 6.87
C THR A 84 10.35 25.28 7.52
N GLY A 85 9.27 26.06 7.32
CA GLY A 85 9.07 27.34 8.00
C GLY A 85 8.91 27.19 9.51
N LEU A 86 8.08 26.25 9.95
CA LEU A 86 7.84 25.96 11.36
C LEU A 86 9.09 25.42 12.05
N LEU A 87 9.79 24.43 11.47
CA LEU A 87 10.98 23.84 12.10
C LEU A 87 12.13 24.86 12.21
N LYS A 88 12.29 25.76 11.23
CA LYS A 88 13.25 26.88 11.34
C LYS A 88 12.90 27.84 12.47
N LYS A 89 11.61 28.12 12.66
CA LYS A 89 11.11 29.11 13.65
C LYS A 89 11.01 28.56 15.07
N PHE A 90 10.55 27.32 15.24
CA PHE A 90 10.28 26.69 16.53
C PHE A 90 11.49 26.01 17.15
N LEU A 91 12.33 25.33 16.36
CA LEU A 91 13.40 24.53 16.93
C LEU A 91 14.69 25.32 17.13
N GLY A 92 14.94 26.40 16.39
CA GLY A 92 16.20 27.15 16.47
C GLY A 92 17.45 26.26 16.38
N LEU A 93 17.29 25.02 15.92
CA LEU A 93 18.28 23.95 15.95
C LEU A 93 19.41 24.30 14.99
N ASP A 94 19.12 25.02 13.91
CA ASP A 94 20.14 25.58 13.02
C ASP A 94 21.18 26.41 13.79
N LYS A 95 20.76 27.20 14.78
CA LYS A 95 21.69 28.00 15.61
C LYS A 95 22.40 27.15 16.66
N TRP A 96 21.77 26.10 17.18
CA TRP A 96 22.38 25.18 18.17
C TRP A 96 23.31 24.13 17.55
N VAL A 97 23.05 23.74 16.31
CA VAL A 97 23.80 22.76 15.51
C VAL A 97 25.01 23.44 14.85
N LYS A 98 24.85 24.64 14.26
CA LYS A 98 26.00 25.45 13.77
C LYS A 98 27.02 25.78 14.87
N LYS A 99 26.56 25.94 16.12
CA LYS A 99 27.47 26.18 17.26
C LYS A 99 28.17 24.92 17.77
N LYS A 100 27.73 23.73 17.36
CA LYS A 100 28.22 22.44 17.89
C LYS A 100 28.88 21.54 16.85
N GLY A 101 28.88 21.89 15.56
CA GLY A 101 29.59 21.16 14.49
C GLY A 101 29.20 19.69 14.33
N LEU A 102 28.16 19.22 15.03
CA LEU A 102 27.87 17.79 15.22
C LEU A 102 27.07 17.16 14.07
N LEU A 103 26.65 17.96 13.07
CA LEU A 103 25.82 17.48 11.95
C LEU A 103 26.21 18.05 10.58
N GLU A 104 27.13 19.03 10.49
CA GLU A 104 27.66 19.50 9.20
C GLU A 104 28.51 18.42 8.50
N GLU A 105 29.05 17.47 9.25
CA GLU A 105 29.79 16.31 8.72
C GLU A 105 28.89 15.28 8.00
N ILE A 106 27.58 15.32 8.22
CA ILE A 106 26.62 14.49 7.47
C ILE A 106 26.03 15.35 6.34
N TYR A 107 26.79 15.46 5.24
CA TYR A 107 26.31 15.93 3.92
C TYR A 107 25.71 17.36 3.83
N GLY A 108 25.97 18.27 4.78
CA GLY A 108 25.49 19.66 4.69
C GLY A 108 23.95 19.81 4.69
N ILE A 109 23.21 18.79 5.10
CA ILE A 109 21.74 18.81 5.13
C ILE A 109 21.25 19.24 6.51
N SER A 110 20.51 20.35 6.59
CA SER A 110 19.90 20.81 7.85
C SER A 110 18.95 19.74 8.44
N PRO A 111 18.96 19.50 9.76
CA PRO A 111 18.07 18.52 10.41
C PRO A 111 16.59 18.81 10.15
N SER A 112 16.25 20.10 10.03
CA SER A 112 14.91 20.57 9.69
C SER A 112 14.51 20.20 8.26
N GLY A 113 15.46 20.23 7.32
CA GLY A 113 15.27 19.80 5.94
C GLY A 113 15.07 18.29 5.83
N LEU A 114 15.82 17.49 6.60
CA LEU A 114 15.65 16.04 6.65
C LEU A 114 14.26 15.64 7.15
N LEU A 115 13.81 16.22 8.28
CA LEU A 115 12.48 15.94 8.82
C LEU A 115 11.36 16.40 7.88
N ALA A 116 11.46 17.61 7.32
CA ALA A 116 10.46 18.09 6.38
C ALA A 116 10.43 17.26 5.09
N GLY A 117 11.59 16.79 4.61
CA GLY A 117 11.71 15.88 3.49
C GLY A 117 11.06 14.53 3.78
N LEU A 118 11.28 13.98 4.98
CA LEU A 118 10.69 12.71 5.41
C LEU A 118 9.16 12.78 5.46
N VAL A 119 8.60 13.84 6.05
CA VAL A 119 7.14 14.03 6.13
C VAL A 119 6.55 14.27 4.74
N LYS A 120 7.23 15.03 3.88
CA LYS A 120 6.81 15.23 2.48
C LYS A 120 6.75 13.90 1.73
N TRP A 121 7.77 13.05 1.89
CA TRP A 121 7.80 11.72 1.29
C TRP A 121 6.68 10.82 1.83
N TYR A 122 6.43 10.86 3.13
CA TYR A 122 5.31 10.15 3.77
C TYR A 122 3.95 10.56 3.18
N ILE A 123 3.71 11.86 3.01
CA ILE A 123 2.45 12.35 2.41
C ILE A 123 2.28 11.80 1.00
N TYR A 124 3.33 11.80 0.16
CA TYR A 124 3.24 11.21 -1.18
C TYR A 124 2.85 9.73 -1.16
N LEU A 125 3.47 8.94 -0.26
CA LEU A 125 3.12 7.53 -0.12
C LEU A 125 1.65 7.32 0.26
N LEU A 126 1.12 8.14 1.17
CA LEU A 126 -0.29 8.07 1.55
C LEU A 126 -1.23 8.31 0.36
N PHE A 127 -0.97 9.37 -0.42
CA PHE A 127 -1.79 9.70 -1.58
C PHE A 127 -1.68 8.64 -2.70
N ILE A 128 -0.49 8.08 -2.91
CA ILE A 128 -0.30 6.96 -3.85
C ILE A 128 -1.10 5.74 -3.39
N GLY A 129 -1.10 5.43 -2.09
CA GLY A 129 -1.90 4.34 -1.52
C GLY A 129 -3.40 4.51 -1.78
N VAL A 130 -3.95 5.70 -1.48
CA VAL A 130 -5.37 6.02 -1.73
C VAL A 130 -5.70 5.98 -3.23
N ALA A 131 -4.80 6.45 -4.09
CA ALA A 131 -4.96 6.37 -5.54
C ALA A 131 -4.97 4.91 -6.03
N ALA A 132 -4.09 4.06 -5.51
CA ALA A 132 -4.05 2.64 -5.84
C ALA A 132 -5.32 1.89 -5.38
N GLU A 133 -5.85 2.23 -4.21
CA GLU A 133 -7.13 1.70 -3.71
C GLU A 133 -8.30 2.02 -4.65
N ASN A 134 -8.32 3.22 -5.24
CA ASN A 134 -9.36 3.63 -6.18
C ASN A 134 -9.35 2.84 -7.50
N ILE A 135 -8.19 2.34 -7.94
CA ILE A 135 -8.05 1.52 -9.16
C ILE A 135 -8.68 0.13 -8.95
N GLY A 136 -8.60 -0.42 -7.73
CA GLY A 136 -9.44 -1.55 -7.31
C GLY A 136 -9.03 -2.93 -7.84
N SER A 137 -7.83 -3.09 -8.40
CA SER A 137 -7.25 -4.41 -8.69
C SER A 137 -6.65 -4.98 -7.41
N GLY A 138 -7.32 -5.96 -6.78
CA GLY A 138 -6.98 -6.47 -5.44
C GLY A 138 -5.48 -6.71 -5.18
N ILE A 139 -4.76 -7.27 -6.15
CA ILE A 139 -3.30 -7.51 -6.06
C ILE A 139 -2.46 -6.23 -5.86
N LEU A 140 -2.79 -5.15 -6.56
CA LEU A 140 -2.07 -3.87 -6.43
C LEU A 140 -2.46 -3.16 -5.13
N THR A 141 -3.74 -3.29 -4.75
CA THR A 141 -4.29 -2.69 -3.54
C THR A 141 -3.71 -3.30 -2.27
N ASP A 142 -3.59 -4.63 -2.21
CA ASP A 142 -3.07 -5.32 -1.02
C ASP A 142 -1.60 -4.99 -0.77
N SER A 143 -0.82 -4.93 -1.85
CA SER A 143 0.58 -4.48 -1.81
C SER A 143 0.69 -3.02 -1.35
N ALA A 144 -0.15 -2.13 -1.88
CA ALA A 144 -0.16 -0.72 -1.50
C ALA A 144 -0.57 -0.51 -0.03
N LYS A 145 -1.56 -1.27 0.47
CA LYS A 145 -1.99 -1.22 1.87
C LYS A 145 -0.88 -1.62 2.84
N ALA A 146 -0.15 -2.70 2.52
CA ALA A 146 1.00 -3.11 3.33
C ALA A 146 2.07 -2.00 3.44
N LEU A 147 2.34 -1.29 2.33
CA LEU A 147 3.26 -0.16 2.32
C LEU A 147 2.76 1.03 3.15
N VAL A 148 1.47 1.36 3.05
CA VAL A 148 0.84 2.44 3.83
C VAL A 148 0.88 2.12 5.32
N GLU A 149 0.60 0.88 5.72
CA GLU A 149 0.64 0.45 7.13
C GLU A 149 2.07 0.42 7.70
N TYR A 150 3.06 0.11 6.86
CA TYR A 150 4.46 0.15 7.27
C TYR A 150 4.97 1.59 7.45
N SER A 151 4.37 2.56 6.76
CA SER A 151 4.83 3.95 6.75
C SER A 151 4.82 4.62 8.15
N PRO A 152 3.78 4.49 9.00
CA PRO A 152 3.81 4.96 10.39
C PRO A 152 4.92 4.31 11.22
N LYS A 153 5.17 3.01 11.03
CA LYS A 153 6.20 2.25 11.78
C LYS A 153 7.60 2.76 11.44
N LEU A 154 7.86 3.03 10.15
CA LEU A 154 9.10 3.68 9.70
C LEU A 154 9.28 5.06 10.31
N LEU A 155 8.21 5.87 10.31
CA LEU A 155 8.26 7.22 10.88
C LEU A 155 8.63 7.15 12.38
N ALA A 156 8.00 6.26 13.14
CA ALA A 156 8.32 6.04 14.54
C ALA A 156 9.80 5.66 14.76
N ALA A 157 10.36 4.78 13.90
CA ALA A 157 11.77 4.41 13.97
C ALA A 157 12.70 5.62 13.74
N VAL A 158 12.42 6.46 12.74
CA VAL A 158 13.23 7.67 12.49
C VAL A 158 13.12 8.68 13.64
N PHE A 159 11.92 8.87 14.19
CA PHE A 159 11.73 9.72 15.36
C PHE A 159 12.50 9.19 16.57
N LEU A 160 12.52 7.88 16.81
CA LEU A 160 13.28 7.26 17.88
C LEU A 160 14.78 7.53 17.73
N VAL A 161 15.33 7.37 16.52
CA VAL A 161 16.73 7.70 16.22
C VAL A 161 17.01 9.18 16.47
N PHE A 162 16.11 10.07 16.02
CA PHE A 162 16.25 11.51 16.22
C PHE A 162 16.32 11.87 17.71
N ILE A 163 15.42 11.30 18.52
CA ILE A 163 15.41 11.48 19.98
C ILE A 163 16.71 10.92 20.59
N GLY A 164 17.15 9.73 20.17
CA GLY A 164 18.37 9.10 20.65
C GLY A 164 19.63 9.94 20.38
N LEU A 165 19.74 10.55 19.20
CA LEU A 165 20.85 11.44 18.87
C LEU A 165 20.86 12.70 19.74
N VAL A 166 19.69 13.29 19.98
CA VAL A 166 19.55 14.47 20.85
C VAL A 166 19.94 14.14 22.29
N VAL A 167 19.45 13.02 22.84
CA VAL A 167 19.77 12.59 24.21
C VAL A 167 21.24 12.20 24.36
N GLY A 168 21.79 11.41 23.43
CA GLY A 168 23.20 11.02 23.43
C GLY A 168 24.14 12.22 23.33
N SER A 169 23.75 13.24 22.55
CA SER A 169 24.46 14.51 22.46
C SER A 169 24.54 15.26 23.79
N ILE A 170 23.53 15.13 24.66
CA ILE A 170 23.53 15.78 25.98
C ILE A 170 24.44 14.99 26.93
N MET A 171 24.34 13.66 26.92
CA MET A 171 25.15 12.79 27.78
C MET A 171 26.65 12.86 27.46
N LYS A 172 27.03 12.93 26.18
CA LYS A 172 28.44 13.06 25.76
C LYS A 172 29.13 14.26 26.41
N LYS A 173 28.41 15.37 26.61
CA LYS A 173 28.97 16.58 27.25
C LYS A 173 29.30 16.38 28.72
N GLN A 174 28.51 15.59 29.44
CA GLN A 174 28.78 15.27 30.84
C GLN A 174 29.94 14.29 31.00
N VAL A 175 30.08 13.32 30.09
CA VAL A 175 31.17 12.33 30.17
C VAL A 175 32.54 12.92 29.81
N ILE A 176 32.59 13.91 28.90
CA ILE A 176 33.87 14.55 28.49
C ILE A 176 34.31 15.63 29.51
N GLY A 177 33.37 16.24 30.23
CA GLY A 177 33.70 17.23 31.26
C GLY A 177 34.49 16.66 32.44
N SER A 178 34.30 15.37 32.76
CA SER A 178 35.01 14.69 33.86
C SER A 178 36.39 14.14 33.45
N THR A 179 36.69 14.02 32.16
CA THR A 179 38.02 13.54 31.70
C THR A 179 39.08 14.65 31.68
N LEU A 180 38.69 15.92 31.65
CA LEU A 180 39.63 17.06 31.74
C LEU A 180 40.12 17.33 33.17
N VAL A 181 39.37 16.91 34.20
CA VAL A 181 39.77 17.03 35.62
C VAL A 181 40.93 16.11 35.98
N GLY A 182 41.10 14.98 35.30
CA GLY A 182 42.20 14.04 35.55
C GLY A 182 43.54 14.44 34.91
N LYS A 183 43.55 15.35 33.93
CA LYS A 183 44.76 15.70 33.18
C LYS A 183 45.62 16.77 33.88
N GLU A 184 45.06 17.54 34.80
CA GLU A 184 45.81 18.56 35.57
C GLU A 184 46.44 18.00 36.86
N ALA A 185 46.12 16.76 37.24
CA ALA A 185 46.64 16.13 38.45
C ALA A 185 47.96 15.35 38.24
N ILE A 186 48.53 15.37 37.03
CA ILE A 186 49.73 14.58 36.65
C ILE A 186 50.84 15.45 36.00
N GLY A 187 50.74 16.78 36.13
CA GLY A 187 51.75 17.74 35.67
C GLY A 187 52.46 18.39 36.84
#